data_AF-A0A412AYC2-F1
#
_entry.id   AF-A0A412AYC2-F1
#
_cell.length_a   1.000
_cell.length_b   1.000
_cell.length_c   1.000
_cell.angle_alpha   90.00
_cell.angle_beta   90.00
_cell.angle_gamma   90.00
#
_symmetry.space_group_name_H-M   'P 1'
#
loop_
_entity.id
_entity.type
_entity.pdbx_description
1 polymer ?
#
loop_
_entity_poly.entity_id
_entity_poly.type
_entity_poly.pdbx_seq_one_letter_code
_entity_poly.pdbx_strand_id
1 'polypeptide(L)'
;MKRYHFHLVTYRKRPSTVQSLIKRYFSDNVGRSAAALAYYLIFSLFPFLILISSIISFLDLPDFTVESFKGLIPVDIIELANSYLSHISEIKNASLLLFGFVFTTYFTMRAVNCLLQSIHRAYRVKSKFSFWRHQLHVFLTTIFLIVIVFVALGLMTSEKIC
;
A
#
# COMPACT_ATOMS: atom_id res chain seq x y z
N MET A 1 31.12 4.77 14.75
CA MET A 1 30.87 3.36 15.17
C MET A 1 30.07 3.35 16.48
N LYS A 2 28.74 3.15 16.44
CA LYS A 2 27.91 3.13 17.65
C LYS A 2 27.91 1.72 18.26
N ARG A 3 28.60 1.62 19.41
CA ARG A 3 28.83 0.44 20.23
C ARG A 3 27.55 0.17 21.03
N TYR A 4 26.77 -0.82 20.63
CA TYR A 4 25.63 -1.28 21.43
C TYR A 4 26.17 -2.21 22.51
N HIS A 5 26.24 -1.69 23.73
CA HIS A 5 26.58 -2.44 24.93
C HIS A 5 25.53 -3.53 25.17
N PHE A 6 25.98 -4.77 24.96
CA PHE A 6 25.24 -5.99 25.19
C PHE A 6 25.16 -6.23 26.70
N HIS A 7 24.05 -5.86 27.33
CA HIS A 7 23.78 -6.24 28.71
C HIS A 7 23.45 -7.74 28.76
N LEU A 8 24.30 -8.45 29.51
CA LEU A 8 24.25 -9.88 29.78
C LEU A 8 22.89 -10.28 30.35
N VAL A 9 22.26 -11.23 29.69
CA VAL A 9 21.09 -11.96 30.18
C VAL A 9 21.51 -12.75 31.41
N THR A 10 21.21 -12.20 32.58
CA THR A 10 21.24 -12.94 33.85
C THR A 10 19.81 -13.05 34.40
N TYR A 11 19.62 -14.07 35.24
CA TYR A 11 18.50 -14.30 36.18
C TYR A 11 17.35 -15.28 35.84
N ARG A 12 17.64 -16.57 36.06
CA ARG A 12 17.13 -17.39 37.18
C ARG A 12 16.02 -16.79 38.07
N LYS A 13 14.77 -17.20 37.84
CA LYS A 13 13.70 -17.62 38.81
C LYS A 13 12.47 -17.88 37.96
N ARG A 14 11.78 -19.03 38.05
CA ARG A 14 10.57 -19.32 37.25
C ARG A 14 9.43 -18.35 37.60
N PRO A 15 9.14 -17.31 36.79
CA PRO A 15 7.89 -16.56 36.93
C PRO A 15 6.81 -17.32 36.14
N SER A 16 5.54 -16.98 36.32
CA SER A 16 4.51 -17.51 35.43
C SER A 16 4.86 -17.17 33.96
N THR A 17 4.57 -18.08 33.04
CA THR A 17 4.84 -17.91 31.59
C THR A 17 4.28 -16.57 31.09
N VAL A 18 3.15 -16.14 31.66
CA VAL A 18 2.47 -14.87 31.38
C VAL A 18 3.30 -13.64 31.77
N GLN A 19 3.88 -13.59 32.97
CA GLN A 19 4.74 -12.46 33.38
C GLN A 19 5.97 -12.31 32.48
N SER A 20 6.52 -13.44 32.04
CA SER A 20 7.68 -13.47 31.14
C SER A 20 7.34 -12.87 29.77
N LEU A 21 6.15 -13.18 29.25
CA LEU A 21 5.64 -12.66 27.98
C LEU A 21 5.34 -11.17 28.04
N ILE A 22 4.67 -10.72 29.10
CA ILE A 22 4.36 -9.28 29.31
C ILE A 22 5.66 -8.48 29.38
N LYS A 23 6.64 -8.92 30.17
CA LYS A 23 7.91 -8.23 30.31
C LYS A 23 8.67 -8.15 28.98
N ARG A 24 8.58 -9.20 28.16
CA ARG A 24 9.18 -9.25 26.81
C ARG A 24 8.44 -8.36 25.79
N TYR A 25 7.12 -8.27 25.85
CA TYR A 25 6.33 -7.36 25.02
C TYR A 25 6.76 -5.90 25.22
N PHE A 26 6.92 -5.49 26.48
CA PHE A 26 7.39 -4.14 26.82
C PHE A 26 8.89 -3.95 26.50
N SER A 27 9.76 -4.94 26.73
CA SER A 27 11.19 -4.83 26.39
C SER A 27 11.42 -4.69 24.89
N ASP A 28 10.68 -5.46 24.09
CA ASP A 28 10.85 -5.51 22.63
C ASP A 28 10.10 -4.37 21.93
N ASN A 29 9.51 -3.44 22.69
CA ASN A 29 8.79 -2.24 22.20
C ASN A 29 7.74 -2.58 21.12
N VAL A 30 7.07 -3.73 21.25
CA VAL A 30 6.13 -4.24 20.24
C VAL A 30 4.98 -3.26 19.99
N GLY A 31 4.50 -2.59 21.05
CA GLY A 31 3.45 -1.57 20.95
C GLY A 31 3.83 -0.38 20.05
N ARG A 32 5.08 0.09 20.10
CA ARG A 32 5.54 1.18 19.22
C ARG A 32 5.56 0.76 17.75
N SER A 33 6.01 -0.45 17.47
CA SER A 33 5.97 -1.01 16.12
C SER A 33 4.55 -1.19 15.60
N ALA A 34 3.63 -1.70 16.45
CA ALA A 34 2.23 -1.88 16.09
C ALA A 34 1.55 -0.54 15.78
N ALA A 35 1.79 0.49 16.59
CA ALA A 35 1.28 1.83 16.34
C ALA A 35 1.80 2.41 15.02
N ALA A 36 3.09 2.24 14.72
CA ALA A 36 3.66 2.70 13.45
C ALA A 36 3.07 1.93 12.24
N LEU A 37 2.90 0.62 12.35
CA LEU A 37 2.26 -0.19 11.32
C LEU A 37 0.83 0.27 11.03
N ALA A 38 0.01 0.46 12.07
CA ALA A 38 -1.36 0.93 11.94
C ALA A 38 -1.41 2.32 11.26
N TYR A 39 -0.52 3.23 11.66
CA TYR A 39 -0.41 4.55 11.04
C TYR A 39 -0.12 4.45 9.54
N TYR A 40 0.85 3.64 9.13
CA TYR A 40 1.18 3.48 7.70
C TYR A 40 0.06 2.82 6.90
N LEU A 41 -0.69 1.89 7.49
CA LEU A 41 -1.85 1.27 6.82
C LEU A 41 -2.98 2.27 6.61
N ILE A 42 -3.36 3.00 7.65
CA ILE A 42 -4.40 4.05 7.55
C ILE A 42 -3.98 5.11 6.52
N PHE A 43 -2.71 5.52 6.54
CA PHE A 43 -2.21 6.49 5.58
C PHE A 43 -2.20 5.94 4.14
N SER A 44 -1.89 4.65 3.94
CA SER A 44 -1.92 4.01 2.61
C SER A 44 -3.34 3.88 2.03
N LEU A 45 -4.37 3.87 2.88
CA LEU A 45 -5.77 3.70 2.46
C LEU A 45 -6.26 4.89 1.62
N PHE A 46 -5.81 6.10 1.94
CA PHE A 46 -6.18 7.31 1.20
C PHE A 46 -5.72 7.30 -0.28
N PRO A 47 -4.41 7.17 -0.60
CA PRO A 47 -3.96 7.07 -1.99
C PRO A 47 -4.48 5.80 -2.68
N PHE A 48 -4.80 4.74 -1.93
CA PHE A 48 -5.41 3.54 -2.49
C PHE A 48 -6.83 3.79 -2.99
N LEU A 49 -7.64 4.55 -2.25
CA LEU A 49 -8.96 4.97 -2.69
C LEU A 49 -8.89 5.86 -3.94
N ILE A 50 -7.93 6.80 -3.98
CA ILE A 50 -7.70 7.64 -5.17
C ILE A 50 -7.34 6.76 -6.38
N LEU A 51 -6.46 5.78 -6.17
CA LEU A 51 -6.06 4.84 -7.22
C LEU A 51 -7.27 4.05 -7.75
N ILE A 52 -8.09 3.48 -6.88
CA ILE A 52 -9.31 2.76 -7.28
C ILE A 52 -10.24 3.68 -8.09
N SER A 53 -10.52 4.87 -7.58
CA SER A 53 -11.38 5.84 -8.27
C SER A 53 -10.85 6.19 -9.66
N SER A 54 -9.52 6.35 -9.77
CA SER A 54 -8.89 6.68 -11.05
C SER A 54 -8.85 5.50 -12.03
N ILE A 55 -8.69 4.26 -11.53
CA ILE A 55 -8.78 3.06 -12.36
C ILE A 55 -10.19 2.93 -12.94
N ILE A 56 -11.22 3.13 -12.12
CA ILE A 56 -12.63 3.08 -12.55
C ILE A 56 -12.90 4.11 -13.64
N SER A 57 -12.39 5.34 -13.48
CA SER A 57 -12.53 6.41 -14.49
C SER A 57 -11.85 6.09 -15.82
N PHE A 58 -10.74 5.36 -15.81
CA PHE A 58 -10.01 4.95 -17.03
C PHE A 58 -10.58 3.71 -17.70
N LEU A 59 -11.34 2.89 -16.98
CA LEU A 59 -11.81 1.60 -17.47
C LEU A 59 -12.98 1.72 -18.46
N ASP A 60 -13.57 2.91 -18.66
CA ASP A 60 -14.74 3.17 -19.52
C ASP A 60 -15.75 2.01 -19.43
N LEU A 61 -16.23 1.74 -18.21
CA LEU A 61 -17.14 0.63 -17.96
C LEU A 61 -18.41 0.82 -18.81
N PRO A 62 -18.86 -0.21 -19.54
CA PRO A 62 -20.10 -0.12 -20.30
C PRO A 62 -21.30 0.05 -19.36
N ASP A 63 -22.31 0.79 -19.81
CA ASP A 63 -23.53 1.04 -19.03
C ASP A 63 -24.16 -0.28 -18.54
N PHE A 64 -24.58 -0.29 -17.28
CA PHE A 64 -25.34 -1.41 -16.75
C PHE A 64 -26.69 -1.47 -17.46
N THR A 65 -26.88 -2.52 -18.25
CA THR A 65 -28.15 -2.79 -18.92
C THR A 65 -29.10 -3.52 -17.98
N VAL A 66 -30.38 -3.13 -18.02
CA VAL A 66 -31.49 -3.76 -17.27
C VAL A 66 -31.60 -5.27 -17.52
N GLU A 67 -31.15 -5.74 -18.69
CA GLU A 67 -31.09 -7.16 -19.03
C GLU A 67 -30.03 -7.92 -18.21
N SER A 68 -28.93 -7.26 -17.82
CA SER A 68 -27.82 -7.90 -17.08
C SER A 68 -28.13 -8.16 -15.59
N PHE A 69 -29.13 -7.47 -15.02
CA PHE A 69 -29.46 -7.53 -13.58
C PHE A 69 -30.95 -7.77 -13.29
N LYS A 70 -31.69 -8.25 -14.29
CA LYS A 70 -33.13 -8.47 -14.23
C LYS A 70 -33.52 -9.35 -13.03
N GLY A 71 -34.27 -8.77 -12.08
CA GLY A 71 -34.78 -9.46 -10.89
C GLY A 71 -33.89 -9.45 -9.64
N LEU A 72 -32.64 -8.96 -9.74
CA LEU A 72 -31.74 -8.78 -8.58
C LEU A 72 -31.76 -7.36 -8.04
N ILE A 73 -31.91 -6.37 -8.93
CA ILE A 73 -31.74 -4.95 -8.61
C ILE A 73 -32.89 -4.14 -9.25
N PRO A 74 -33.59 -3.25 -8.51
CA PRO A 74 -34.58 -2.33 -9.06
C PRO A 74 -33.99 -1.38 -10.10
N VAL A 75 -34.81 -0.97 -11.07
CA VAL A 75 -34.40 -0.09 -12.18
C VAL A 75 -33.82 1.24 -11.67
N ASP A 76 -34.39 1.79 -10.59
CA ASP A 76 -33.93 3.05 -9.98
C ASP A 76 -32.46 2.98 -9.51
N ILE A 77 -32.00 1.82 -9.04
CA ILE A 77 -30.62 1.62 -8.59
C ILE A 77 -29.67 1.52 -9.79
N ILE A 78 -30.13 0.96 -10.91
CA ILE A 78 -29.36 0.84 -12.15
C ILE A 78 -29.15 2.21 -12.78
N GLU A 79 -30.21 3.03 -12.85
CA GLU A 79 -30.14 4.39 -13.38
C GLU A 79 -29.23 5.29 -12.53
N LEU A 80 -29.35 5.18 -11.20
CA LEU A 80 -28.46 5.86 -10.28
C LEU A 80 -27.00 5.43 -10.46
N ALA A 81 -26.73 4.13 -10.59
CA ALA A 81 -25.38 3.61 -10.80
C ALA A 81 -24.77 4.08 -12.13
N ASN A 82 -25.54 4.07 -13.22
CA ASN A 82 -25.09 4.58 -14.52
C ASN A 82 -24.79 6.09 -14.47
N SER A 83 -25.61 6.87 -13.77
CA SER A 83 -25.35 8.31 -13.55
C SER A 83 -24.06 8.56 -12.76
N TYR A 84 -23.74 7.72 -11.76
CA TYR A 84 -22.47 7.82 -11.05
C TYR A 84 -21.28 7.41 -11.93
N LEU A 85 -21.41 6.34 -12.71
CA LEU A 85 -20.34 5.86 -13.59
C LEU A 85 -20.02 6.87 -14.69
N SER A 86 -21.03 7.43 -15.35
CA SER A 86 -20.83 8.44 -16.40
C SER A 86 -20.12 9.68 -15.86
N HIS A 87 -20.51 10.14 -14.67
CA HIS A 87 -19.88 11.30 -14.03
C HIS A 87 -18.41 11.04 -13.62
N ILE A 88 -18.09 9.81 -13.21
CA ILE A 88 -16.71 9.41 -12.86
C ILE A 88 -15.85 9.21 -14.12
N SER A 89 -16.43 8.72 -15.23
CA SER A 89 -15.73 8.50 -16.50
C SER A 89 -15.39 9.80 -17.23
N GLU A 90 -16.11 10.90 -16.99
CA GLU A 90 -15.76 12.21 -17.56
C GLU A 90 -14.49 12.81 -16.93
N ILE A 91 -14.15 12.42 -15.69
CA ILE A 91 -13.03 12.98 -14.91
C ILE A 91 -11.76 12.14 -15.10
N LYS A 92 -11.26 12.05 -16.34
CA LYS A 92 -10.05 11.27 -16.67
C LYS A 92 -8.76 12.01 -16.31
N ASN A 93 -8.31 11.86 -15.08
CA ASN A 93 -7.07 12.49 -14.60
C ASN A 93 -5.93 11.46 -14.46
N ALA A 94 -5.09 11.32 -15.48
CA ALA A 94 -3.91 10.45 -15.45
C ALA A 94 -2.94 10.78 -14.29
N SER A 95 -2.88 12.06 -13.89
CA SER A 95 -2.08 12.51 -12.76
C SER A 95 -2.55 11.93 -11.42
N LEU A 96 -3.87 11.74 -11.23
CA LEU A 96 -4.43 11.13 -10.01
C LEU A 96 -4.14 9.63 -9.96
N LEU A 97 -4.20 8.94 -11.11
CA LEU A 97 -3.83 7.53 -11.23
C LEU A 97 -2.38 7.33 -10.79
N LEU A 98 -1.46 8.12 -11.37
CA LEU A 98 -0.03 8.01 -11.08
C LEU A 98 0.27 8.40 -9.61
N PHE A 99 -0.38 9.46 -9.11
CA PHE A 99 -0.28 9.86 -7.72
C PHE A 99 -0.73 8.74 -6.78
N GLY A 100 -1.93 8.20 -6.97
CA GLY A 100 -2.47 7.10 -6.18
C GLY A 100 -1.56 5.87 -6.22
N PHE A 101 -1.04 5.51 -7.40
CA PHE A 101 -0.17 4.35 -7.59
C PHE A 101 1.15 4.49 -6.83
N VAL A 102 1.86 5.61 -7.02
CA VAL A 102 3.17 5.86 -6.38
C VAL A 102 3.03 5.94 -4.87
N PHE A 103 2.07 6.72 -4.37
CA PHE A 103 1.92 6.92 -2.93
C PHE A 103 1.41 5.67 -2.22
N THR A 104 0.44 4.94 -2.79
CA THR A 104 -0.03 3.66 -2.22
C THR A 104 1.10 2.66 -2.08
N THR A 105 1.91 2.51 -3.14
CA THR A 105 3.07 1.61 -3.15
C THR A 105 4.08 2.02 -2.09
N TYR A 106 4.40 3.31 -2.00
CA TYR A 106 5.33 3.84 -1.01
C TYR A 106 4.88 3.56 0.44
N PHE A 107 3.63 3.87 0.79
CA PHE A 107 3.14 3.66 2.16
C PHE A 107 2.98 2.18 2.50
N THR A 108 2.53 1.36 1.55
CA THR A 108 2.45 -0.09 1.73
C THR A 108 3.82 -0.70 1.97
N MET A 109 4.84 -0.27 1.20
CA MET A 109 6.23 -0.68 1.41
C MET A 109 6.73 -0.32 2.81
N ARG A 110 6.38 0.87 3.34
CA ARG A 110 6.72 1.28 4.71
C ARG A 110 6.00 0.44 5.77
N ALA A 111 4.72 0.13 5.57
CA ALA A 111 3.94 -0.74 6.45
C ALA A 111 4.55 -2.14 6.52
N VAL A 112 4.80 -2.78 5.38
CA VAL A 112 5.41 -4.12 5.28
C VAL A 112 6.80 -4.13 5.92
N ASN A 113 7.62 -3.10 5.69
CA ASN A 113 8.93 -2.97 6.33
C ASN A 113 8.84 -2.88 7.87
N CYS A 114 7.83 -2.19 8.40
CA CYS A 114 7.59 -2.11 9.85
C CYS A 114 7.18 -3.47 10.43
N LEU A 115 6.30 -4.18 9.73
CA LEU A 115 5.88 -5.53 10.10
C LEU A 115 7.06 -6.50 10.10
N LEU A 116 7.85 -6.52 9.03
CA LEU A 116 8.99 -7.43 8.88
C LEU A 116 10.07 -7.16 9.94
N GLN A 117 10.34 -5.89 10.27
CA GLN A 117 11.24 -5.53 11.37
C GLN A 117 10.72 -6.04 12.72
N SER A 118 9.41 -6.01 12.94
CA SER A 118 8.78 -6.48 14.18
C SER A 118 8.89 -8.00 14.31
N ILE A 119 8.67 -8.73 13.21
CA ILE A 119 8.85 -10.18 13.14
C ILE A 119 10.33 -10.56 13.37
N HIS A 120 11.27 -9.90 12.70
CA HIS A 120 12.70 -10.15 12.88
C HIS A 120 13.15 -9.90 14.33
N ARG A 121 12.62 -8.87 15.00
CA ARG A 121 12.87 -8.62 16.42
C ARG A 121 12.33 -9.76 17.29
N ALA A 122 11.12 -10.24 17.03
CA ALA A 122 10.51 -11.34 17.78
C ALA A 122 11.33 -12.64 17.69
N TYR A 123 11.81 -12.96 16.48
CA TYR A 123 12.61 -14.17 16.21
C TYR A 123 14.12 -13.99 16.42
N ARG A 124 14.59 -12.80 16.81
CA ARG A 124 16.03 -12.47 16.99
C ARG A 124 16.90 -12.81 15.77
N VAL A 125 16.32 -12.75 14.57
CA VAL A 125 17.06 -12.98 13.32
C VAL A 125 17.90 -11.74 13.04
N LYS A 126 19.23 -11.91 12.93
CA LYS A 126 20.14 -10.84 12.47
C LYS A 126 19.88 -10.59 10.99
N SER A 127 18.95 -9.70 10.69
CA SER A 127 18.71 -9.25 9.32
C SER A 127 19.96 -8.56 8.77
N LYS A 128 20.62 -9.18 7.78
CA LYS A 128 21.65 -8.58 6.91
C LYS A 128 20.98 -8.02 5.66
N PHE A 129 20.09 -7.04 5.79
CA PHE A 129 19.58 -6.35 4.61
C PHE A 129 20.06 -4.90 4.61
N SER A 130 20.88 -4.56 3.60
CA SER A 130 21.31 -3.20 3.32
C SER A 130 20.13 -2.41 2.79
N PHE A 131 19.48 -1.68 3.69
CA PHE A 131 18.34 -0.80 3.43
C PHE A 131 18.56 0.10 2.20
N TRP A 132 19.79 0.57 2.01
CA TRP A 132 20.16 1.49 0.93
C TRP A 132 20.20 0.84 -0.46
N ARG A 133 20.64 -0.42 -0.60
CA ARG A 133 20.68 -1.10 -1.91
C ARG A 133 19.29 -1.45 -2.41
N HIS A 134 18.39 -1.83 -1.50
CA HIS A 134 17.00 -2.08 -1.86
C HIS A 134 16.26 -0.78 -2.23
N GLN A 135 16.50 0.30 -1.49
CA GLN A 135 15.89 1.60 -1.80
C GLN A 135 16.35 2.18 -3.15
N LEU A 136 17.63 2.02 -3.50
CA LEU A 136 18.17 2.45 -4.79
C LEU A 136 17.58 1.64 -5.96
N HIS A 137 17.44 0.32 -5.79
CA HIS A 137 16.82 -0.54 -6.80
C HIS A 137 15.36 -0.17 -7.03
N VAL A 138 14.57 0.00 -5.96
CA VAL A 138 13.16 0.41 -6.04
C VAL A 138 13.03 1.79 -6.68
N PHE A 139 13.92 2.72 -6.36
CA PHE A 139 13.92 4.06 -6.98
C PHE A 139 14.20 4.00 -8.49
N LEU A 140 15.22 3.25 -8.92
CA LEU A 140 15.56 3.04 -10.33
C LEU A 140 14.42 2.36 -11.11
N THR A 141 13.81 1.31 -10.54
CA THR A 141 12.66 0.65 -11.16
C THR A 141 11.47 1.59 -11.29
N THR A 142 11.24 2.45 -10.30
CA THR A 142 10.14 3.44 -10.32
C THR A 142 10.36 4.49 -11.41
N ILE A 143 11.58 5.04 -11.52
CA ILE A 143 11.94 6.01 -12.57
C ILE A 143 11.77 5.38 -13.96
N PHE A 144 12.28 4.15 -14.13
CA PHE A 144 12.20 3.44 -15.41
C PHE A 144 10.75 3.19 -15.84
N LEU A 145 9.89 2.78 -14.89
CA LEU A 145 8.47 2.57 -15.16
C LEU A 145 7.74 3.86 -15.53
N ILE A 146 8.04 4.97 -14.82
CA ILE A 146 7.48 6.29 -15.14
C ILE A 146 7.83 6.68 -16.59
N VAL A 147 9.10 6.53 -16.98
CA VAL A 147 9.56 6.86 -18.34
C VAL A 147 8.83 6.02 -19.38
N ILE A 148 8.69 4.70 -19.16
CA ILE A 148 7.96 3.82 -20.09
C ILE A 148 6.51 4.24 -20.26
N VAL A 149 5.83 4.60 -19.17
CA VAL A 149 4.42 5.01 -19.22
C VAL A 149 4.26 6.32 -19.99
N PHE A 150 5.14 7.30 -19.77
CA PHE A 150 5.10 8.55 -20.55
C PHE A 150 5.37 8.32 -22.04
N VAL A 151 6.29 7.41 -22.37
CA VAL A 151 6.56 7.02 -23.77
C VAL A 151 5.35 6.31 -24.39
N ALA A 152 4.74 5.37 -23.68
CA ALA A 152 3.57 4.64 -24.16
C ALA A 152 2.36 5.57 -24.38
N LEU A 153 2.13 6.53 -23.47
CA LEU A 153 1.09 7.55 -23.64
C LEU A 153 1.39 8.46 -24.83
N GLY A 154 2.64 8.89 -25.00
CA GLY A 154 3.07 9.67 -26.16
C GLY A 154 2.79 8.94 -27.48
N LEU A 155 3.15 7.65 -27.56
CA LEU A 155 2.88 6.81 -28.72
C LEU A 155 1.38 6.67 -28.99
N MET A 156 0.58 6.39 -27.97
CA MET A 156 -0.87 6.22 -28.11
C MET A 156 -1.59 7.51 -28.51
N THR A 157 -1.06 8.69 -28.12
CA THR A 157 -1.56 9.98 -28.61
C THR A 157 -1.13 10.28 -30.04
N SER A 158 0.06 9.81 -30.47
CA SER A 158 0.54 10.03 -31.84
C SER A 158 -0.26 9.23 -32.88
N GLU A 159 -0.78 8.05 -32.53
CA GLU A 159 -1.67 7.25 -33.39
C GLU A 159 -3.07 7.86 -33.59
N LYS A 160 -3.50 8.79 -32.72
CA LYS A 160 -4.80 9.47 -32.88
C LYS A 160 -4.73 10.80 -33.63
N ILE A 161 -3.52 11.23 -34.03
CA ILE A 161 -3.25 12.52 -34.70
C ILE A 161 -2.93 12.34 -36.20
N CYS A 162 -2.71 11.11 -36.68
CA CYS A 162 -2.58 10.75 -38.10
C CYS A 162 -3.86 10.07 -38.57
#